data_AF-A0A176Y797-F1
#
_entry.id   AF-A0A176Y797-F1
#
_cell.length_a   1.000
_cell.length_b   1.000
_cell.length_c   1.000
_cell.angle_alpha   90.00
_cell.angle_beta   90.00
_cell.angle_gamma   90.00
#
_symmetry.space_group_name_H-M   'P 1'
#
loop_
_entity.id
_entity.type
_entity.pdbx_description
1 polymer ?
#
loop_
_entity_poly.entity_id
_entity_poly.type
_entity_poly.pdbx_seq_one_letter_code
_entity_poly.pdbx_strand_id
1 'polypeptide(L)'
;MSDLKGTWSGTFNQFSHDINGSFPVKLTIDAISGNEFTGTMEWPTFDDTRTRVKGMVDGGLIKWTETEYLRGDDAVLGGLYVAHFEADNRIAGDWMDPKHTITPKGPRYGTRGADFVLKKE
;
A
#
# COMPACT_ATOMS: atom_id res chain seq x y z
N MET A 1 -17.74 3.36 -0.44
CA MET A 1 -16.65 3.52 -1.45
C MET A 1 -16.18 4.96 -1.57
N SER A 2 -17.08 5.96 -1.57
CA SER A 2 -16.71 7.39 -1.45
C SER A 2 -15.74 7.68 -0.29
N ASP A 3 -15.86 6.93 0.79
CA ASP A 3 -15.10 7.17 2.03
C ASP A 3 -13.63 6.75 1.91
N LEU A 4 -13.26 5.97 0.90
CA LEU A 4 -11.86 5.64 0.61
C LEU A 4 -11.13 6.82 -0.07
N LYS A 5 -11.86 7.65 -0.84
CA LYS A 5 -11.27 8.74 -1.59
C LYS A 5 -10.67 9.79 -0.65
N GLY A 6 -9.53 10.35 -1.05
CA GLY A 6 -8.79 11.37 -0.31
C GLY A 6 -7.42 10.86 0.14
N THR A 7 -6.89 11.54 1.15
CA THR A 7 -5.52 11.34 1.60
C THR A 7 -5.48 10.59 2.90
N TRP A 8 -4.54 9.67 3.00
CA TRP A 8 -4.29 8.82 4.15
C TRP A 8 -2.82 8.90 4.51
N SER A 9 -2.50 9.13 5.77
CA SER A 9 -1.13 9.22 6.24
C SER A 9 -0.90 8.35 7.46
N GLY A 10 0.30 7.83 7.62
CA GLY A 10 0.63 7.00 8.77
C GLY A 10 2.00 6.37 8.68
N THR A 11 2.13 5.17 9.21
CA THR A 11 3.42 4.51 9.40
C THR A 11 3.43 3.15 8.73
N PHE A 12 4.55 2.85 8.08
CA PHE A 12 4.91 1.57 7.49
C PHE A 12 6.09 0.97 8.28
N ASN A 13 5.88 -0.17 8.94
CA ASN A 13 6.89 -0.87 9.73
C ASN A 13 7.45 -2.03 8.92
N GLN A 14 8.62 -1.83 8.32
CA GLN A 14 9.29 -2.83 7.49
C GLN A 14 10.17 -3.73 8.35
N PHE A 15 10.10 -5.03 8.08
CA PHE A 15 10.93 -6.08 8.70
C PHE A 15 11.43 -7.08 7.64
N SER A 16 11.72 -6.59 6.43
CA SER A 16 12.19 -7.36 5.26
C SER A 16 13.26 -6.59 4.49
N HIS A 17 13.96 -7.25 3.56
CA HIS A 17 15.10 -6.68 2.80
C HIS A 17 16.21 -6.12 3.71
N ASP A 18 16.52 -6.85 4.78
CA ASP A 18 17.51 -6.44 5.80
C ASP A 18 17.21 -5.09 6.50
N ILE A 19 15.98 -4.61 6.37
CA ILE A 19 15.48 -3.41 7.02
C ILE A 19 14.58 -3.83 8.18
N ASN A 20 14.83 -3.24 9.35
CA ASN A 20 13.93 -3.26 10.50
C ASN A 20 13.70 -1.80 10.94
N GLY A 21 12.62 -1.19 10.47
CA GLY A 21 12.41 0.25 10.64
C GLY A 21 10.98 0.70 10.41
N SER A 22 10.68 1.91 10.86
CA SER A 22 9.36 2.54 10.75
C SER A 22 9.47 3.81 9.93
N PHE A 23 8.69 3.90 8.86
CA PHE A 23 8.74 4.98 7.88
C PHE A 23 7.39 5.69 7.79
N PRO A 24 7.36 7.03 7.77
CA PRO A 24 6.13 7.75 7.44
C PRO A 24 5.78 7.49 5.98
N VAL A 25 4.48 7.37 5.71
CA VAL A 25 3.98 7.14 4.36
C VAL A 25 2.64 7.84 4.16
N LYS A 26 2.37 8.28 2.94
CA LYS A 26 1.13 8.93 2.55
C LYS A 26 0.58 8.27 1.30
N LEU A 27 -0.70 7.90 1.34
CA LEU A 27 -1.48 7.33 0.24
C LEU A 27 -2.58 8.34 -0.14
N THR A 28 -2.57 8.79 -1.39
CA THR A 28 -3.61 9.67 -1.93
C THR A 28 -4.41 8.88 -2.95
N ILE A 29 -5.74 8.81 -2.79
CA ILE A 29 -6.65 8.12 -3.70
C ILE A 29 -7.42 9.16 -4.51
N ASP A 30 -7.09 9.26 -5.79
CA ASP A 30 -7.55 10.33 -6.70
C ASP A 30 -8.86 9.98 -7.40
N ALA A 31 -9.01 8.72 -7.81
CA ALA A 31 -10.15 8.25 -8.59
C ALA A 31 -10.60 6.87 -8.13
N ILE A 32 -11.91 6.65 -8.16
CA ILE A 32 -12.56 5.37 -7.86
C ILE A 32 -13.54 5.11 -9.00
N SER A 33 -13.48 3.93 -9.60
CA SER A 33 -14.37 3.49 -10.68
C SER A 33 -14.83 2.06 -10.40
N GLY A 34 -16.10 1.90 -10.04
CA GLY A 34 -16.60 0.63 -9.54
C GLY A 34 -15.86 0.22 -8.27
N ASN A 35 -15.24 -0.96 -8.30
CA ASN A 35 -14.43 -1.47 -7.20
C ASN A 35 -12.94 -1.12 -7.33
N GLU A 36 -12.49 -0.54 -8.44
CA GLU A 36 -11.09 -0.18 -8.64
C GLU A 36 -10.82 1.26 -8.20
N PHE A 37 -9.60 1.54 -7.76
CA PHE A 37 -9.12 2.89 -7.49
C PHE A 37 -7.70 3.10 -8.01
N THR A 38 -7.37 4.36 -8.22
CA THR A 38 -6.01 4.81 -8.57
C THR A 38 -5.60 5.95 -7.67
N GLY A 39 -4.29 6.14 -7.52
CA GLY A 39 -3.76 7.14 -6.64
C GLY A 39 -2.24 7.25 -6.69
N THR A 40 -1.66 7.83 -5.65
CA THR A 40 -0.21 7.85 -5.45
C THR A 40 0.19 7.47 -4.03
N MET A 41 1.37 6.87 -3.88
CA MET A 41 2.06 6.78 -2.59
C MET A 41 3.27 7.71 -2.56
N GLU A 42 3.51 8.31 -1.41
CA GLU A 42 4.59 9.24 -1.15
C GLU A 42 5.37 8.79 0.08
N TRP A 43 6.70 8.81 -0.05
CA TRP A 43 7.64 8.32 0.94
C TRP A 43 8.63 9.42 1.33
N PRO A 44 8.32 10.23 2.36
CA PRO A 44 9.16 11.36 2.76
C PRO A 44 10.60 10.99 3.16
N THR A 45 10.81 9.76 3.64
CA THR A 45 12.13 9.30 4.10
C THR A 45 13.01 8.72 2.99
N PHE A 46 12.46 8.49 1.80
CA PHE A 46 13.13 7.84 0.68
C PHE A 46 13.28 8.83 -0.49
N ASP A 47 14.00 9.94 -0.26
CA ASP A 47 14.20 11.05 -1.22
C ASP A 47 12.90 11.61 -1.83
N ASP A 48 11.86 11.74 -1.00
CA ASP A 48 10.50 12.08 -1.43
C ASP A 48 10.00 11.19 -2.58
N THR A 49 10.38 9.91 -2.60
CA THR A 49 9.94 8.95 -3.62
C THR A 49 8.43 8.95 -3.70
N ARG A 50 7.93 9.03 -4.94
CA ARG A 50 6.50 9.03 -5.23
C ARG A 50 6.20 8.00 -6.30
N THR A 51 5.19 7.18 -6.07
CA THR A 51 4.77 6.11 -6.98
C THR A 51 3.31 6.26 -7.35
N ARG A 52 2.92 5.70 -8.50
CA ARG A 52 1.51 5.50 -8.83
C ARG A 52 1.01 4.23 -8.18
N VAL A 53 -0.23 4.25 -7.69
CA VAL A 53 -0.90 3.04 -7.21
C VAL A 53 -2.12 2.71 -8.06
N LYS A 54 -2.35 1.40 -8.20
CA LYS A 54 -3.63 0.83 -8.62
C LYS A 54 -4.11 -0.14 -7.55
N GLY A 55 -5.38 -0.07 -7.21
CA GLY A 55 -5.98 -0.93 -6.21
C GLY A 55 -7.44 -1.24 -6.48
N MET A 56 -8.01 -2.02 -5.56
CA MET A 56 -9.42 -2.37 -5.55
C MET A 56 -9.95 -2.54 -4.12
N VAL A 57 -11.25 -2.38 -3.97
CA VAL A 57 -12.00 -2.65 -2.75
C VAL A 57 -13.00 -3.76 -3.03
N ASP A 58 -12.90 -4.87 -2.32
CA ASP A 58 -13.85 -5.98 -2.40
C ASP A 58 -14.43 -6.25 -1.01
N GLY A 59 -15.67 -5.80 -0.80
CA GLY A 59 -16.28 -5.76 0.52
C GLY A 59 -15.48 -4.90 1.50
N GLY A 60 -15.02 -5.52 2.60
CA GLY A 60 -14.20 -4.88 3.63
C GLY A 60 -12.68 -5.02 3.40
N LEU A 61 -12.26 -5.59 2.28
CA LEU A 61 -10.86 -5.84 1.94
C LEU A 61 -10.40 -4.82 0.90
N ILE A 62 -9.28 -4.15 1.18
CA ILE A 62 -8.64 -3.17 0.29
C ILE A 62 -7.31 -3.77 -0.15
N LYS A 63 -7.04 -3.75 -1.46
CA LYS A 63 -5.78 -4.22 -2.02
C LYS A 63 -5.22 -3.21 -2.99
N TRP A 64 -3.92 -2.97 -2.97
CA TRP A 64 -3.27 -2.14 -3.98
C TRP A 64 -1.80 -2.50 -4.15
N THR A 65 -1.20 -1.96 -5.20
CA THR A 65 0.22 -2.09 -5.50
C THR A 65 0.75 -0.79 -6.09
N GLU A 66 2.02 -0.50 -5.82
CA GLU A 66 2.78 0.59 -6.46
C GLU A 66 3.30 0.09 -7.82
N THR A 67 2.90 0.75 -8.92
CA THR A 67 3.10 0.25 -10.28
C THR A 67 4.23 0.91 -11.04
N GLU A 68 4.56 2.16 -10.73
CA GLU A 68 5.61 2.95 -11.39
C GLU A 68 6.08 4.10 -10.50
N TYR A 69 7.33 4.51 -10.68
CA TYR A 69 7.85 5.73 -10.07
C TYR A 69 7.37 6.97 -10.84
N LEU A 70 6.89 7.95 -10.09
CA LEU A 70 6.61 9.31 -10.56
C LEU A 70 7.75 10.26 -10.18
N ARG A 71 8.48 9.97 -9.11
CA ARG A 71 9.69 10.64 -8.63
C ARG A 71 10.50 9.68 -7.74
N GLY A 72 11.83 9.81 -7.75
CA GLY A 72 12.74 8.93 -6.98
C GLY A 72 12.72 7.49 -7.52
N ASP A 73 13.39 6.60 -6.81
CA ASP A 73 13.52 5.18 -7.17
C ASP A 73 13.68 4.23 -5.95
N ASP A 74 13.42 4.72 -4.74
CA ASP A 74 13.81 4.05 -3.48
C ASP A 74 12.62 3.35 -2.78
N ALA A 75 11.55 3.05 -3.54
CA ALA A 75 10.41 2.24 -3.09
C ALA A 75 10.34 0.91 -3.85
N VAL A 76 9.86 -0.17 -3.24
CA VAL A 76 9.73 -1.47 -3.92
C VAL A 76 8.42 -1.55 -4.70
N LEU A 77 8.50 -1.48 -6.03
CA LEU A 77 7.34 -1.65 -6.90
C LEU A 77 6.84 -3.11 -6.93
N GLY A 78 5.55 -3.29 -7.22
CA GLY A 78 4.91 -4.59 -7.40
C GLY A 78 4.60 -5.34 -6.09
N GLY A 79 4.98 -4.80 -4.94
CA GLY A 79 4.52 -5.32 -3.65
C GLY A 79 3.02 -5.13 -3.46
N LEU A 80 2.39 -6.05 -2.73
CA LEU A 80 0.94 -6.07 -2.56
C LEU A 80 0.57 -5.64 -1.14
N TYR A 81 -0.15 -4.54 -1.05
CA TYR A 81 -0.79 -4.08 0.17
C TYR A 81 -2.13 -4.79 0.33
N VAL A 82 -2.38 -5.36 1.49
CA VAL A 82 -3.63 -6.04 1.85
C VAL A 82 -4.12 -5.47 3.16
N ALA A 83 -5.26 -4.77 3.14
CA ALA A 83 -5.73 -3.99 4.26
C ALA A 83 -7.22 -4.13 4.51
N HIS A 84 -7.63 -3.68 5.69
CA HIS A 84 -9.02 -3.55 6.09
C HIS A 84 -9.30 -2.15 6.61
N PHE A 85 -10.55 -1.71 6.46
CA PHE A 85 -11.05 -0.56 7.21
C PHE A 85 -11.18 -0.95 8.69
N GLU A 86 -10.60 -0.12 9.54
CA GLU A 86 -10.81 -0.14 10.98
C GLU A 86 -11.73 1.03 11.39
N ALA A 87 -12.07 1.09 12.68
CA ALA A 87 -12.77 2.25 13.26
C ALA A 87 -11.95 3.54 13.10
N ASP A 88 -12.62 4.69 13.25
CA ASP A 88 -11.99 6.02 13.30
C ASP A 88 -11.24 6.43 12.03
N ASN A 89 -11.76 6.08 10.85
CA ASN A 89 -11.14 6.39 9.55
C ASN A 89 -9.69 5.90 9.46
N ARG A 90 -9.48 4.63 9.83
CA ARG A 90 -8.19 3.96 9.78
C ARG A 90 -8.19 2.84 8.75
N ILE A 91 -7.07 2.67 8.08
CA ILE A 91 -6.78 1.51 7.24
C ILE A 91 -5.54 0.86 7.82
N ALA A 92 -5.62 -0.43 8.12
CA ALA A 92 -4.48 -1.20 8.63
C ALA A 92 -4.33 -2.50 7.84
N GLY A 93 -3.09 -2.94 7.69
CA GLY A 93 -2.82 -4.11 6.88
C GLY A 93 -1.36 -4.48 6.79
N ASP A 94 -1.10 -5.39 5.87
CA ASP A 94 0.20 -5.98 5.62
C ASP A 94 0.66 -5.65 4.20
N TRP A 95 1.97 -5.47 4.05
CA TRP A 95 2.60 -5.43 2.75
C TRP A 95 3.31 -6.75 2.48
N MET A 96 3.04 -7.30 1.31
CA MET A 96 3.54 -8.59 0.85
C MET A 96 4.63 -8.37 -0.19
N ASP A 97 5.82 -8.86 0.10
CA ASP A 97 6.99 -8.77 -0.77
C ASP A 97 6.73 -9.49 -2.10
N PRO A 98 6.99 -8.85 -3.25
CA PRO A 98 6.77 -9.44 -4.57
C PRO A 98 7.65 -10.67 -4.88
N LYS A 99 8.75 -10.90 -4.14
CA LYS A 99 9.80 -11.85 -4.55
C LYS A 99 9.56 -13.34 -4.26
N HIS A 100 8.54 -13.76 -3.49
CA HIS A 100 8.51 -15.15 -3.00
C HIS A 100 7.17 -15.88 -3.22
N THR A 101 7.16 -16.68 -4.31
CA THR A 101 6.29 -17.84 -4.63
C THR A 101 5.01 -17.62 -5.47
N ILE A 102 5.06 -18.01 -6.75
CA ILE A 102 3.88 -18.44 -7.51
C ILE A 102 3.64 -19.92 -7.16
N THR A 103 2.48 -20.24 -6.58
CA THR A 103 2.05 -21.64 -6.37
C THR A 103 0.96 -22.04 -7.38
N PRO A 104 0.77 -23.35 -7.65
CA PRO A 104 -0.28 -23.83 -8.57
C PRO A 104 -1.72 -23.49 -8.15
N LYS A 105 -1.93 -22.96 -6.93
CA LYS A 105 -3.24 -22.54 -6.41
C LYS A 105 -3.53 -21.04 -6.62
N GLY A 106 -2.76 -20.38 -7.50
CA GLY A 106 -2.76 -18.92 -7.65
C GLY A 106 -1.76 -18.26 -6.69
N PRO A 107 -1.60 -16.92 -6.76
CA PRO A 107 -0.76 -16.21 -5.82
C PRO A 107 -1.35 -16.39 -4.42
N ARG A 108 -0.71 -17.24 -3.60
CA ARG A 108 -0.72 -16.97 -2.17
C ARG A 108 0.14 -15.73 -2.04
N TYR A 109 -0.51 -14.64 -1.61
CA TYR A 109 0.09 -13.42 -1.06
C TYR A 109 1.50 -13.71 -0.57
N GLY A 110 2.52 -12.99 -1.06
CA GLY A 110 3.96 -13.30 -0.87
C GLY A 110 4.42 -13.41 0.58
N THR A 111 5.70 -13.18 0.86
CA THR A 111 6.16 -13.12 2.26
C THR A 111 5.75 -11.77 2.85
N ARG A 112 5.08 -11.77 4.01
CA ARG A 112 4.80 -10.53 4.73
C ARG A 112 6.13 -9.83 5.02
N GLY A 113 6.29 -8.61 4.49
CA GLY A 113 7.53 -7.85 4.62
C GLY A 113 7.39 -6.57 5.45
N ALA A 114 6.15 -6.14 5.71
CA ALA A 114 5.84 -5.02 6.58
C ALA A 114 4.39 -5.08 7.07
N ASP A 115 4.09 -4.25 8.06
CA ASP A 115 2.72 -3.83 8.37
C ASP A 115 2.60 -2.31 8.33
N PHE A 116 1.36 -1.82 8.26
CA PHE A 116 1.10 -0.40 8.22
C PHE A 116 -0.24 -0.05 8.84
N VAL A 117 -0.32 1.21 9.28
CA VAL A 117 -1.55 1.86 9.71
C VAL A 117 -1.58 3.24 9.08
N LEU A 118 -2.66 3.55 8.37
CA LEU A 118 -2.94 4.85 7.77
C LEU A 118 -4.22 5.43 8.39
N LYS A 119 -4.22 6.74 8.60
CA LYS A 119 -5.38 7.50 9.05
C LYS A 119 -5.78 8.49 7.98
N LYS A 120 -7.08 8.68 7.80
CA LYS A 120 -7.58 9.69 6.87
C LYS A 120 -7.25 11.09 7.39
N GLU A 121 -6.81 11.97 6.49
CA GLU A 121 -6.62 13.41 6.73
C GLU A 121 -7.96 14.17 6.77
#